data_AF-A0A9P1HS49-F1
#
_entry.id   AF-A0A9P1HS49-F1
#
_cell.length_a   1.000
_cell.length_b   1.000
_cell.length_c   1.000
_cell.angle_alpha   90.00
_cell.angle_beta   90.00
_cell.angle_gamma   90.00
#
_symmetry.space_group_name_H-M   'P 1'
#
loop_
_entity.id
_entity.type
_entity.pdbx_description
1 polymer ?
#
loop_
_entity_poly.entity_id
_entity_poly.type
_entity_poly.pdbx_seq_one_letter_code
_entity_poly.pdbx_strand_id
1 'polypeptide(L)' 'MSKVLIVFLLCMILSVYGQWFFSPFNFNFQQPTTAAPSPPSYVDHYKRHGYDTDDKGNVWLGNDHAKLLLIARSSYP' A
#
# COMPACT_ATOMS: atom_id res chain seq x y z
N MET A 1 -29.69 18.61 33.83
CA MET A 1 -28.43 17.99 33.39
C MET A 1 -27.29 18.60 34.21
N SER A 2 -26.48 17.81 34.91
CA SER A 2 -25.43 18.33 35.82
C SER A 2 -24.33 19.05 35.02
N LYS A 3 -23.84 20.20 35.52
CA LYS A 3 -22.72 20.94 34.91
C LYS A 3 -21.47 20.07 34.75
N VAL A 4 -21.24 19.14 35.68
CA VAL A 4 -20.14 18.17 35.65
C VAL A 4 -20.26 17.22 34.46
N LEU A 5 -21.47 16.77 34.15
CA LEU A 5 -21.74 15.89 33.01
C LEU A 5 -21.43 16.60 31.68
N ILE A 6 -21.76 17.89 31.60
CA ILE A 6 -21.52 18.71 30.40
C ILE A 6 -20.02 18.88 30.15
N VAL A 7 -19.24 19.19 31.19
CA VAL A 7 -17.77 19.31 31.08
C VAL A 7 -17.15 17.97 30.69
N PHE A 8 -17.60 16.87 31.28
CA PHE A 8 -17.11 15.53 30.95
C PHE A 8 -17.38 15.17 29.48
N LEU A 9 -18.59 15.44 28.98
CA LEU A 9 -18.94 15.23 27.58
C LEU A 9 -18.08 16.09 26.64
N LEU A 10 -17.82 17.34 27.00
CA LEU A 10 -16.96 18.23 26.20
C LEU A 10 -15.53 17.68 26.09
N CYS A 11 -14.97 17.18 27.20
CA CYS A 11 -13.63 16.58 27.19
C CYS A 11 -13.56 15.31 26.34
N MET A 12 -14.61 14.47 26.36
CA MET A 12 -14.72 13.28 25.52
C MET A 12 -14.78 13.62 24.03
N ILE A 13 -15.46 14.70 23.65
CA ILE A 13 -15.53 15.14 22.25
C ILE A 13 -14.15 15.64 21.79
N LEU A 14 -13.49 16.48 22.60
CA LEU A 14 -12.17 17.03 22.28
C LEU A 14 -11.08 15.96 22.12
N SER A 15 -11.11 14.90 22.93
CA SER A 15 -10.12 13.81 22.82
C SER A 15 -10.27 13.03 21.51
N VAL A 16 -11.49 12.80 21.03
CA VAL A 16 -11.75 12.13 19.74
C VAL A 16 -11.24 12.98 18.56
N TYR A 17 -11.47 14.30 18.59
CA TYR A 17 -10.93 15.20 17.56
C TYR A 17 -9.40 15.28 17.60
N GLY A 18 -8.80 15.27 18.79
CA GLY A 18 -7.34 15.19 18.95
C GLY A 18 -6.75 13.91 18.35
N GLN A 19 -7.38 12.75 18.61
CA GLN A 19 -6.96 11.47 18.03
C GLN A 19 -7.02 11.48 16.50
N TRP A 20 -8.03 12.13 15.91
CA TRP A 20 -8.15 12.23 14.46
C TRP A 20 -7.08 13.16 13.88
N PHE A 21 -6.87 14.35 14.47
CA PHE A 21 -5.87 15.31 13.98
C PHE A 21 -4.43 14.79 14.08
N PHE A 22 -4.11 14.04 15.14
CA PHE A 22 -2.77 13.47 15.36
C PHE A 22 -2.65 12.00 14.92
N SER A 23 -3.63 11.48 14.19
CA SER A 23 -3.60 10.08 13.73
C SER A 23 -2.45 9.88 12.73
N PRO A 24 -1.51 8.96 12.98
CA PRO A 24 -0.47 8.62 12.00
C PRO A 24 -1.04 7.96 10.73
N PHE A 25 -2.32 7.60 10.74
CA PHE A 25 -3.03 7.01 9.59
C PHE A 25 -3.80 8.05 8.76
N ASN A 26 -3.91 9.30 9.22
CA ASN A 26 -4.50 10.41 8.44
C ASN A 26 -3.46 11.13 7.55
N PHE A 27 -2.22 10.64 7.50
CA PHE A 27 -1.28 11.04 6.47
C PHE A 27 -1.79 10.54 5.12
N ASN A 28 -2.30 11.47 4.32
CA ASN A 28 -2.65 11.20 2.93
C ASN A 28 -1.33 11.02 2.16
N PHE A 29 -0.87 9.77 2.04
CA PHE A 29 0.26 9.42 1.20
C PHE A 29 -0.19 9.59 -0.26
N GLN A 30 -0.20 10.81 -0.78
CA GLN A 30 -0.18 11.01 -2.22
C GLN A 30 1.10 10.36 -2.74
N GLN A 31 0.98 9.13 -3.23
CA GLN A 31 2.09 8.46 -3.90
C GLN A 31 2.47 9.31 -5.11
N PRO A 32 3.76 9.63 -5.29
CA PRO A 32 4.24 10.14 -6.56
C PRO A 32 3.85 9.11 -7.62
N THR A 33 3.00 9.49 -8.57
CA THR A 33 2.76 8.70 -9.78
C THR A 33 4.00 8.84 -10.66
N THR A 34 5.08 8.18 -10.28
CA THR A 34 6.20 7.93 -11.18
C THR A 34 5.71 6.96 -12.23
N ALA A 35 5.76 7.38 -13.49
CA ALA A 35 5.48 6.52 -14.64
C ALA A 35 6.17 5.16 -14.45
N ALA A 36 5.44 4.07 -14.74
CA ALA A 36 5.95 2.71 -14.57
C ALA A 36 7.35 2.61 -15.22
N PRO A 37 8.41 2.37 -14.43
CA PRO A 37 9.74 2.30 -14.97
C PRO A 37 9.81 1.11 -15.91
N SER A 38 10.44 1.29 -17.08
CA SER A 38 10.55 0.24 -18.11
C SER A 38 10.93 -1.11 -17.47
N PRO A 39 10.43 -2.24 -18.00
CA PRO A 39 10.79 -3.54 -17.47
C PRO A 39 12.33 -3.67 -17.43
N PRO A 40 12.90 -4.17 -16.34
CA PRO A 40 14.34 -4.30 -16.21
C PRO A 40 14.85 -5.39 -17.15
N SER A 41 16.12 -5.29 -17.55
CA SER A 41 16.74 -6.19 -18.55
C SER A 41 16.68 -7.68 -18.19
N TYR A 42 16.57 -8.02 -16.90
CA TYR A 42 16.43 -9.40 -16.46
C TYR A 42 15.07 -10.02 -16.83
N VAL A 43 14.03 -9.22 -17.07
CA VAL A 43 12.70 -9.73 -17.45
C VAL A 43 12.80 -10.57 -18.73
N ASP A 44 13.56 -10.11 -19.72
CA ASP A 44 13.77 -10.85 -20.97
C ASP A 44 14.51 -12.18 -20.74
N HIS A 45 15.43 -12.22 -19.78
CA HIS A 45 16.09 -13.47 -19.38
C HIS A 45 15.05 -14.46 -18.83
N TYR A 46 14.21 -14.06 -17.88
CA TYR A 46 13.22 -14.96 -17.29
C TYR A 46 12.10 -15.35 -18.27
N LYS A 47 11.64 -14.42 -19.12
CA LYS A 47 10.71 -14.73 -20.23
C LYS A 47 11.24 -15.84 -21.14
N ARG A 48 12.53 -15.76 -21.53
CA ARG A 48 13.17 -16.79 -22.37
C ARG A 48 13.27 -18.15 -21.69
N HIS A 49 13.26 -18.20 -20.36
CA HIS A 49 13.29 -19.44 -19.58
C HIS A 49 11.89 -19.93 -19.19
N GLY A 50 10.82 -19.36 -19.77
CA GLY A 50 9.45 -19.82 -19.57
C GLY A 50 8.78 -19.32 -18.28
N TYR A 51 9.35 -18.30 -17.63
CA TYR A 51 8.71 -17.65 -16.49
C TYR A 51 7.70 -16.61 -16.96
N ASP A 52 6.63 -16.44 -16.17
CA ASP A 52 5.64 -15.38 -16.39
C ASP A 52 6.16 -14.07 -15.78
N THR A 53 6.00 -12.96 -16.50
CA THR A 53 6.55 -11.67 -16.07
C THR A 53 5.62 -10.54 -16.48
N ASP A 54 5.53 -9.49 -15.65
CA ASP A 54 4.68 -8.34 -15.92
C ASP A 54 5.48 -7.08 -16.31
N ASP A 55 4.76 -6.03 -16.71
CA ASP A 55 5.33 -4.73 -17.09
C ASP A 55 5.98 -4.01 -15.89
N LYS A 56 5.62 -4.41 -14.66
CA LYS A 56 6.22 -3.91 -13.43
C LYS A 56 7.60 -4.56 -13.19
N GLY A 57 7.91 -5.66 -13.88
CA GLY A 57 9.14 -6.42 -13.76
C GLY A 57 9.09 -7.52 -12.70
N ASN A 58 7.91 -7.90 -12.25
CA ASN A 58 7.74 -9.07 -11.38
C ASN A 58 7.94 -10.35 -12.19
N VAL A 59 8.45 -11.40 -11.54
CA VAL A 59 8.69 -12.72 -12.14
C VAL A 59 7.96 -13.77 -11.34
N TRP A 60 7.14 -14.58 -12.00
CA TRP A 60 6.32 -15.62 -11.41
C TRP A 60 6.75 -17.00 -11.90
N LEU A 61 6.76 -17.96 -10.99
CA LEU A 61 6.96 -19.37 -11.25
C LEU A 61 5.60 -20.07 -11.18
N GLY A 62 5.20 -20.70 -12.28
CA GLY A 62 3.88 -21.33 -12.42
C GLY A 62 2.93 -20.49 -13.27
N ASN A 63 1.94 -21.16 -13.85
CA ASN A 63 0.99 -20.59 -14.81
C ASN A 63 -0.47 -20.66 -14.32
N ASP A 64 -0.69 -20.98 -13.05
CA ASP A 64 -2.00 -21.12 -12.42
C ASP A 64 -2.20 -20.08 -11.29
N HIS A 65 -3.32 -20.20 -10.58
CA HIS A 65 -3.65 -19.33 -9.45
C HIS A 65 -2.76 -19.53 -8.22
N ALA A 66 -1.94 -20.59 -8.19
CA ALA A 66 -1.00 -20.89 -7.11
C ALA A 66 0.44 -20.50 -7.49
N LYS A 67 0.63 -19.71 -8.56
CA LYS A 67 1.94 -19.25 -9.00
C LYS A 67 2.69 -18.50 -7.90
N LEU A 68 3.98 -18.80 -7.80
CA LEU A 68 4.87 -18.24 -6.79
C LEU A 68 5.57 -17.00 -7.33
N LEU A 69 5.57 -15.92 -6.57
CA LEU A 69 6.33 -14.73 -6.90
C LEU A 69 7.81 -14.98 -6.59
N LEU A 70 8.64 -15.04 -7.64
CA LEU A 70 10.07 -15.30 -7.54
C LEU A 70 10.87 -14.00 -7.35
N ILE A 71 10.49 -12.95 -8.09
CA ILE A 71 11.10 -11.62 -7.99
C ILE A 71 9.98 -10.59 -7.89
N ALA A 72 9.99 -9.83 -6.80
CA ALA A 72 9.08 -8.72 -6.57
C ALA A 72 9.80 -7.39 -6.79
N ARG A 73 9.52 -6.70 -7.90
CA ARG A 73 10.05 -5.36 -8.18
C ARG A 73 9.10 -4.27 -7.71
N SER A 74 7.81 -4.42 -7.99
CA SER A 74 6.79 -3.49 -7.54
C SER A 74 5.47 -4.21 -7.31
N SER A 75 4.96 -4.11 -6.09
CA SER A 75 3.70 -4.69 -5.63
C SER A 75 2.62 -3.63 -5.37
N TYR A 76 2.90 -2.34 -5.64
CA TYR A 76 1.92 -1.29 -5.37
C TYR A 76 0.81 -1.26 -6.44
N PRO A 77 -0.47 -1.06 -6.03
CA PRO A 77 -1.61 -0.91 -6.94
C PRO A 77 -1.37 0.21 -7.96
#